data_AF-A0A4R4GID5-F1
#
_entry.id   AF-A0A4R4GID5-F1
#
_cell.length_a   1.000
_cell.length_b   1.000
_cell.length_c   1.000
_cell.angle_alpha   90.00
_cell.angle_beta   90.00
_cell.angle_gamma   90.00
#
_symmetry.space_group_name_H-M   'P 1'
#
loop_
_entity.id
_entity.type
_entity.pdbx_description
1 polymer ?
#
loop_
_entity_poly.entity_id
_entity_poly.type
_entity_poly.pdbx_seq_one_letter_code
_entity_poly.pdbx_strand_id
1 'polypeptide(L)'
;MEMIEETLRTEFEALKNDFEIIRQQIESDVVRTELYKGEFYELTPYSYQRHGFRQGKPVKRPDTVKNTKNLCIYGFNNQNQIVEVKVGCSIENQFYHTFLYYTDNLVKSILYDNGKHLMNVCHNFFEGGKLKRLQLCGSHGSREENYIYKENALTHIEIKQYDIDGKSGSDLVHIFQYQDDGTLETITKSFPNGYSEIIYKTKRSC
;
A
#
# COMPACT_ATOMS: atom_id res chain seq x y z
N MET A 1 -13.80 14.42 13.31
CA MET A 1 -13.15 13.83 12.13
C MET A 1 -12.02 14.73 11.61
N GLU A 2 -12.08 16.06 11.81
CA GLU A 2 -11.02 17.03 11.46
C GLU A 2 -9.64 16.77 12.10
N MET A 3 -9.56 16.42 13.39
CA MET A 3 -8.25 16.35 14.08
C MET A 3 -7.28 15.27 13.56
N ILE A 4 -7.81 14.18 12.97
CA ILE A 4 -6.95 13.08 12.50
C ILE A 4 -6.29 13.44 11.16
N GLU A 5 -7.00 14.18 10.31
CA GLU A 5 -6.41 14.70 9.07
C GLU A 5 -5.32 15.74 9.36
N GLU A 6 -5.55 16.61 10.34
CA GLU A 6 -4.59 17.64 10.73
C GLU A 6 -3.29 17.03 11.28
N THR A 7 -3.39 15.99 12.12
CA THR A 7 -2.23 15.28 12.67
C THR A 7 -1.38 14.64 11.56
N LEU A 8 -2.02 13.90 10.64
CA LEU A 8 -1.31 13.23 9.55
C LEU A 8 -0.70 14.23 8.56
N ARG A 9 -1.35 15.39 8.37
CA ARG A 9 -0.83 16.49 7.56
C ARG A 9 0.40 17.15 8.20
N THR A 10 0.37 17.42 9.51
CA THR A 10 1.55 17.92 10.24
C THR A 10 2.72 16.95 10.11
N GLU A 11 2.47 15.66 10.24
CA GLU A 11 3.49 14.63 10.08
C GLU A 11 4.04 14.58 8.64
N PHE A 12 3.17 14.64 7.63
CA PHE A 12 3.58 14.72 6.23
C PHE A 12 4.49 15.93 5.98
N GLU A 13 4.12 17.11 6.49
CA GLU A 13 4.95 18.32 6.35
C GLU A 13 6.31 18.19 7.03
N ALA A 14 6.37 17.58 8.22
CA ALA A 14 7.60 17.39 8.97
C ALA A 14 8.61 16.49 8.23
N LEU A 15 8.12 15.45 7.55
CA LEU A 15 8.97 14.41 6.94
C LEU A 15 9.49 14.78 5.54
N LYS A 16 9.09 15.92 4.96
CA LYS A 16 9.42 16.28 3.57
C LYS A 16 10.92 16.23 3.24
N ASN A 17 11.77 16.59 4.20
CA ASN A 17 13.21 16.73 4.00
C ASN A 17 14.04 15.63 4.68
N ASP A 18 13.38 14.64 5.28
CA ASP A 18 14.04 13.66 6.18
C ASP A 18 14.51 12.39 5.47
N PHE A 19 14.44 12.33 4.13
CA PHE A 19 14.72 11.12 3.35
C PHE A 19 16.05 10.45 3.74
N GLU A 20 17.17 11.20 3.77
CA GLU A 20 18.48 10.59 4.05
C GLU A 20 18.59 10.10 5.50
N ILE A 21 17.99 10.81 6.45
CA ILE A 21 17.99 10.45 7.87
C ILE A 21 17.20 9.14 8.05
N ILE A 22 15.98 9.09 7.50
CA ILE A 22 15.11 7.92 7.54
C ILE A 22 15.77 6.73 6.85
N ARG A 23 16.34 6.93 5.65
CA ARG A 23 17.02 5.88 4.89
C ARG A 23 18.16 5.28 5.71
N GLN A 24 19.04 6.10 6.28
CA GLN A 24 20.18 5.60 7.06
C GLN A 24 19.73 4.79 8.27
N GLN A 25 18.72 5.28 9.00
CA GLN A 25 18.15 4.57 10.13
C GLN A 25 17.58 3.20 9.71
N ILE A 26 16.70 3.18 8.71
CA ILE A 26 16.03 1.95 8.28
C ILE A 26 17.02 0.95 7.66
N GLU A 27 17.96 1.41 6.82
CA GLU A 27 18.96 0.52 6.22
C GLU A 27 19.87 -0.12 7.27
N SER A 28 20.10 0.54 8.41
CA SER A 28 20.83 -0.06 9.53
C SER A 28 20.08 -1.20 10.24
N ASP A 29 18.75 -1.22 10.14
CA ASP A 29 17.89 -2.25 10.72
C ASP A 29 17.69 -3.45 9.78
N VAL A 30 18.04 -3.31 8.50
CA VAL A 30 17.88 -4.37 7.49
C VAL A 30 18.94 -5.45 7.68
N VAL A 31 18.50 -6.67 7.98
CA VAL A 31 19.37 -7.85 8.13
C VAL A 31 19.26 -8.83 6.95
N ARG A 32 18.23 -8.67 6.12
CA ARG A 32 17.94 -9.56 4.98
C ARG A 32 17.24 -8.81 3.87
N THR A 33 17.60 -9.10 2.62
CA THR A 33 17.00 -8.49 1.44
C THR A 33 16.49 -9.54 0.47
N GLU A 34 15.30 -9.31 -0.09
CA GLU A 34 14.73 -10.15 -1.14
C GLU A 34 14.35 -9.32 -2.37
N LEU A 35 14.48 -9.92 -3.56
CA LEU A 35 14.26 -9.24 -4.84
C LEU A 35 13.16 -9.94 -5.65
N TYR A 36 12.28 -9.15 -6.24
CA TYR A 36 11.15 -9.61 -7.03
C TYR A 36 11.00 -8.76 -8.30
N LYS A 37 10.46 -9.37 -9.37
CA LYS A 37 9.95 -8.64 -10.53
C LYS A 37 8.44 -8.45 -10.36
N GLY A 38 8.03 -7.22 -10.07
CA GLY A 38 6.70 -6.86 -9.60
C GLY A 38 6.55 -6.95 -8.08
N GLU A 39 5.55 -6.24 -7.54
CA GLU A 39 5.19 -6.26 -6.12
C GLU A 39 4.80 -7.67 -5.68
N PHE A 40 5.35 -8.14 -4.56
CA PHE A 40 5.18 -9.52 -4.10
C PHE A 40 4.48 -9.66 -2.74
N TYR A 41 4.71 -8.73 -1.83
CA TYR A 41 4.02 -8.65 -0.55
C TYR A 41 2.87 -7.65 -0.59
N GLU A 42 1.72 -8.03 -0.06
CA GLU A 42 0.55 -7.15 0.07
C GLU A 42 0.62 -6.39 1.40
N LEU A 43 0.69 -5.06 1.34
CA LEU A 43 0.59 -4.22 2.54
C LEU A 43 -0.87 -3.97 2.94
N THR A 44 -1.80 -4.11 2.00
CA THR A 44 -3.25 -4.01 2.22
C THR A 44 -3.95 -5.19 1.55
N PRO A 45 -5.09 -5.68 2.08
CA PRO A 45 -5.78 -6.84 1.53
C PRO A 45 -6.15 -6.67 0.05
N TYR A 46 -5.84 -7.70 -0.74
CA TYR A 46 -6.17 -7.82 -2.16
C TYR A 46 -5.65 -6.65 -3.01
N SER A 47 -4.50 -6.07 -2.66
CA SER A 47 -3.93 -4.94 -3.41
C SER A 47 -3.70 -5.29 -4.87
N TYR A 48 -3.27 -6.51 -5.19
CA TYR A 48 -3.08 -6.92 -6.59
C TYR A 48 -4.39 -6.94 -7.38
N GLN A 49 -5.41 -7.56 -6.82
CA GLN A 49 -6.71 -7.72 -7.44
C GLN A 49 -7.41 -6.36 -7.57
N ARG A 50 -7.34 -5.50 -6.55
CA ARG A 50 -7.90 -4.14 -6.57
C ARG A 50 -7.26 -3.24 -7.63
N HIS A 51 -5.97 -3.41 -7.89
CA HIS A 51 -5.23 -2.57 -8.83
C HIS A 51 -5.02 -3.21 -10.21
N GLY A 52 -5.53 -4.43 -10.44
CA GLY A 52 -5.40 -5.14 -11.71
C GLY A 52 -3.98 -5.65 -12.00
N PHE A 53 -3.15 -5.81 -10.97
CA PHE A 53 -1.80 -6.35 -11.08
C PHE A 53 -1.76 -7.84 -10.79
N ARG A 54 -0.70 -8.51 -11.26
CA ARG A 54 -0.37 -9.87 -10.82
C ARG A 54 0.71 -9.77 -9.77
N GLN A 55 0.66 -10.67 -8.79
CA GLN A 55 1.75 -10.83 -7.84
C GLN A 55 3.07 -11.06 -8.59
N GLY A 56 4.12 -10.43 -8.09
CA GLY A 56 5.47 -10.49 -8.62
C GLY A 56 6.09 -11.89 -8.54
N LYS A 57 7.31 -12.01 -9.07
CA LYS A 57 8.05 -13.28 -9.06
C LYS A 57 9.44 -13.12 -8.43
N PRO A 58 9.90 -14.08 -7.61
CA PRO A 58 11.24 -14.03 -7.03
C PRO A 58 12.33 -13.94 -8.10
N VAL A 59 13.31 -13.06 -7.88
CA VAL A 59 14.52 -12.96 -8.68
C VAL A 59 15.57 -13.91 -8.11
N LYS A 60 15.72 -15.08 -8.74
CA LYS A 60 16.65 -16.14 -8.29
C LYS A 60 18.12 -15.81 -8.52
N ARG A 61 18.42 -14.93 -9.48
CA ARG A 61 19.78 -14.53 -9.88
C ARG A 61 19.88 -13.01 -9.98
N PRO A 62 20.05 -12.30 -8.84
CA PRO A 62 20.13 -10.84 -8.80
C PRO A 62 21.20 -10.25 -9.73
N ASP A 63 22.33 -10.94 -9.89
CA ASP A 63 23.44 -10.61 -10.78
C ASP A 63 23.06 -10.54 -12.27
N THR A 64 21.95 -11.18 -12.66
CA THR A 64 21.47 -11.20 -14.05
C THR A 64 20.44 -10.13 -14.36
N VAL A 65 20.11 -9.27 -13.40
CA VAL A 65 19.11 -8.21 -13.58
C VAL A 65 19.67 -7.11 -14.49
N LYS A 66 19.18 -7.07 -15.73
CA LYS A 66 19.64 -6.11 -16.75
C LYS A 66 19.06 -4.70 -16.59
N ASN A 67 17.91 -4.59 -15.95
CA ASN A 67 17.28 -3.31 -15.64
C ASN A 67 16.53 -3.37 -14.32
N THR A 68 16.45 -2.22 -13.68
CA THR A 68 15.79 -2.00 -12.40
C THR A 68 14.31 -1.67 -12.55
N LYS A 69 13.81 -1.41 -13.76
CA LYS A 69 12.37 -1.21 -13.99
C LYS A 69 11.54 -2.37 -13.43
N ASN A 70 10.55 -2.03 -12.61
CA ASN A 70 9.66 -2.98 -11.93
C ASN A 70 10.40 -4.01 -11.06
N LEU A 71 11.65 -3.73 -10.67
CA LEU A 71 12.35 -4.49 -9.65
C LEU A 71 11.86 -3.99 -8.29
N CYS A 72 11.32 -4.90 -7.48
CA CYS A 72 10.96 -4.65 -6.10
C CYS A 72 12.01 -5.27 -5.20
N ILE A 73 12.55 -4.50 -4.27
CA ILE A 73 13.55 -4.93 -3.29
C ILE A 73 12.93 -4.72 -1.91
N TYR A 74 12.89 -5.77 -1.09
CA TYR A 74 12.31 -5.76 0.24
C TYR A 74 13.42 -5.96 1.26
N GLY A 75 13.58 -5.00 2.18
CA GLY A 75 14.48 -5.09 3.32
C GLY A 75 13.71 -5.54 4.56
N PHE A 76 14.22 -6.57 5.23
CA PHE A 76 13.64 -7.17 6.42
C PHE A 76 14.51 -6.90 7.64
N ASN A 77 13.87 -6.59 8.77
CA ASN A 77 14.54 -6.52 10.07
C ASN A 77 14.71 -7.91 10.72
N ASN A 78 15.32 -7.95 11.91
CA ASN A 78 15.53 -9.19 12.68
C ASN A 78 14.23 -9.83 13.22
N GLN A 79 13.11 -9.11 13.25
CA GLN A 79 11.77 -9.69 13.50
C GLN A 79 11.10 -10.21 12.22
N ASN A 80 11.80 -10.22 11.09
CA ASN A 80 11.26 -10.62 9.79
C ASN A 80 10.11 -9.73 9.28
N GLN A 81 10.06 -8.47 9.71
CA GLN A 81 9.14 -7.46 9.21
C GLN A 81 9.79 -6.72 8.04
N ILE A 82 8.99 -6.37 7.03
CA ILE A 82 9.44 -5.54 5.90
C ILE A 82 9.54 -4.11 6.40
N VAL A 83 10.75 -3.57 6.53
CA VAL A 83 10.99 -2.18 6.97
C VAL A 83 11.33 -1.26 5.80
N GLU A 84 11.75 -1.82 4.68
CA GLU A 84 12.09 -1.08 3.46
C GLU A 84 11.49 -1.75 2.22
N VAL A 85 10.91 -0.95 1.32
CA VAL A 85 10.55 -1.36 -0.04
C VAL A 85 11.14 -0.37 -1.03
N LYS A 86 11.96 -0.85 -1.97
CA LYS A 86 12.44 -0.06 -3.11
C LYS A 86 11.78 -0.58 -4.38
N VAL A 87 11.13 0.30 -5.15
CA VAL A 87 10.47 -0.07 -6.42
C VAL A 87 11.10 0.70 -7.57
N GLY A 88 11.78 -0.01 -8.47
CA GLY A 88 12.52 0.61 -9.56
C GLY A 88 11.61 1.20 -10.65
N CYS A 89 11.89 2.43 -11.05
CA CYS A 89 11.11 3.17 -12.05
C CYS A 89 11.64 2.97 -13.48
N SER A 90 11.19 3.78 -14.44
CA SER A 90 11.68 3.72 -15.82
C SER A 90 13.11 4.22 -16.00
N ILE A 91 13.65 4.95 -15.02
CA ILE A 91 15.02 5.44 -15.03
C ILE A 91 15.90 4.39 -14.34
N GLU A 92 16.99 4.02 -15.00
CA GLU A 92 17.87 2.96 -14.50
C GLU A 92 18.52 3.34 -13.16
N ASN A 93 18.54 2.39 -12.22
CA ASN A 93 19.05 2.52 -10.86
C ASN A 93 18.37 3.61 -10.02
N GLN A 94 17.13 3.98 -10.36
CA GLN A 94 16.31 4.92 -9.62
C GLN A 94 15.07 4.22 -9.07
N PHE A 95 14.74 4.53 -7.82
CA PHE A 95 13.72 3.80 -7.06
C PHE A 95 12.78 4.75 -6.34
N TYR A 96 11.50 4.39 -6.27
CA TYR A 96 10.63 4.85 -5.20
C TYR A 96 11.02 4.13 -3.92
N HIS A 97 10.93 4.82 -2.78
CA HIS A 97 11.32 4.28 -1.47
C HIS A 97 10.14 4.34 -0.52
N THR A 98 9.72 3.19 0.00
CA THR A 98 8.76 3.10 1.09
C THR A 98 9.47 2.62 2.34
N PHE A 99 9.34 3.37 3.43
CA PHE A 99 9.84 2.99 4.74
C PHE A 99 8.68 2.63 5.65
N LEU A 100 8.77 1.52 6.38
CA LEU A 100 7.71 1.01 7.24
C LEU A 100 8.12 0.98 8.71
N TYR A 101 7.25 1.49 9.55
CA TYR A 101 7.38 1.50 11.01
C TYR A 101 6.25 0.72 11.63
N TYR A 102 6.60 -0.17 12.55
CA TYR A 102 5.65 -1.05 13.22
C TYR A 102 5.49 -0.63 14.68
N THR A 103 4.25 -0.55 15.11
CA THR A 103 3.83 -0.47 16.51
C THR A 103 2.74 -1.52 16.73
N ASP A 104 2.26 -1.70 17.96
CA ASP A 104 1.35 -2.80 18.32
C ASP A 104 0.15 -2.97 17.36
N ASN A 105 -0.57 -1.89 17.07
CA ASN A 105 -1.78 -1.91 16.25
C ASN A 105 -1.73 -0.97 15.04
N LEU A 106 -0.56 -0.40 14.73
CA LEU A 106 -0.38 0.55 13.65
C LEU A 106 0.89 0.23 12.85
N VAL A 107 0.73 0.15 11.53
CA VAL A 107 1.84 0.18 10.58
C VAL A 107 1.81 1.50 9.83
N LYS A 108 2.85 2.31 10.03
CA LYS A 108 3.06 3.56 9.31
C LYS A 108 3.96 3.30 8.11
N SER A 109 3.62 3.85 6.95
CA SER A 109 4.47 3.85 5.76
C SER A 109 4.74 5.28 5.28
N ILE A 110 5.98 5.55 4.89
CA ILE A 110 6.42 6.83 4.31
C ILE A 110 6.94 6.55 2.91
N LEU A 111 6.31 7.12 1.88
CA LEU A 111 6.70 6.94 0.48
C LEU A 111 7.40 8.18 -0.05
N TYR A 112 8.61 8.01 -0.58
CA TYR A 112 9.33 8.99 -1.39
C TYR A 112 9.42 8.52 -2.84
N ASP A 113 9.40 9.47 -3.77
CA ASP A 113 9.72 9.20 -5.17
C ASP A 113 11.22 9.03 -5.42
N ASN A 114 11.59 8.77 -6.68
CA ASN A 114 13.00 8.65 -7.07
C ASN A 114 13.78 9.96 -7.05
N GLY A 115 13.10 11.11 -6.99
CA GLY A 115 13.69 12.42 -6.72
C GLY A 115 13.87 12.69 -5.23
N LYS A 116 13.49 11.75 -4.36
CA LYS A 116 13.48 11.86 -2.89
C LYS A 116 12.47 12.88 -2.38
N HIS A 117 11.44 13.18 -3.16
CA HIS A 117 10.31 14.00 -2.74
C HIS A 117 9.29 13.13 -2.01
N LEU A 118 8.80 13.61 -0.86
CA LEU A 118 7.78 12.91 -0.10
C LEU A 118 6.46 12.87 -0.90
N MET A 119 5.96 11.67 -1.16
CA MET A 119 4.74 11.43 -1.93
C MET A 119 3.53 11.25 -1.01
N ASN A 120 3.67 10.43 0.04
CA ASN A 120 2.65 10.26 1.06
C ASN A 120 3.17 9.67 2.37
N VAL A 121 2.41 9.91 3.42
CA VAL A 121 2.48 9.20 4.71
C VAL A 121 1.14 8.49 4.90
N CYS A 122 1.19 7.22 5.30
CA CYS A 122 0.02 6.38 5.46
C CYS A 122 0.06 5.59 6.76
N HIS A 123 -1.08 5.55 7.47
CA HIS A 123 -1.30 4.83 8.72
C HIS A 123 -2.31 3.71 8.51
N ASN A 124 -1.88 2.48 8.77
CA ASN A 124 -2.69 1.27 8.69
C ASN A 124 -3.00 0.78 10.11
N PHE A 125 -4.25 0.87 10.53
CA PHE A 125 -4.71 0.50 11.87
C PHE A 125 -5.31 -0.90 11.89
N PHE A 126 -4.82 -1.74 12.79
CA PHE A 126 -5.17 -3.14 12.91
C PHE A 126 -5.96 -3.42 14.20
N GLU A 127 -6.92 -4.33 14.11
CA GLU A 127 -7.65 -4.86 15.26
C GLU A 127 -7.83 -6.37 15.08
N GLY A 128 -7.41 -7.17 16.06
CA GLY A 128 -7.49 -8.63 15.98
C GLY A 128 -6.77 -9.21 14.75
N GLY A 129 -5.64 -8.60 14.35
CA GLY A 129 -4.86 -9.00 13.18
C GLY A 129 -5.45 -8.60 11.82
N LYS A 130 -6.57 -7.86 11.79
CA LYS A 130 -7.21 -7.39 10.55
C LYS A 130 -7.00 -5.90 10.38
N LEU A 131 -6.65 -5.47 9.16
CA LEU A 131 -6.64 -4.06 8.80
C LEU A 131 -8.07 -3.53 8.90
N LYS A 132 -8.32 -2.53 9.74
CA LYS A 132 -9.63 -1.90 9.96
C LYS A 132 -9.75 -0.55 9.30
N ARG A 133 -8.68 0.23 9.32
CA ARG A 133 -8.67 1.59 8.81
C ARG A 133 -7.33 1.92 8.18
N LEU A 134 -7.37 2.64 7.07
CA LEU A 134 -6.20 3.23 6.43
C LEU A 134 -6.43 4.73 6.33
N GLN A 135 -5.42 5.52 6.69
CA GLN A 135 -5.43 6.96 6.49
C GLN A 135 -4.16 7.38 5.79
N LEU A 136 -4.28 8.16 4.72
CA LEU A 136 -3.18 8.59 3.88
C LEU A 136 -3.25 10.09 3.66
N CYS A 137 -2.14 10.78 3.87
CA CYS A 137 -1.94 12.17 3.44
C CYS A 137 -0.81 12.18 2.42
N GLY A 138 -1.06 12.77 1.25
CA GLY A 138 -0.08 12.87 0.18
C GLY A 138 -0.04 14.23 -0.48
N SER A 139 0.93 14.39 -1.38
CA SER A 139 1.16 15.63 -2.12
C SER A 139 0.00 16.07 -3.02
N HIS A 140 -0.94 15.18 -3.30
CA HIS A 140 -2.07 15.41 -4.20
C HIS A 140 -3.45 15.27 -3.52
N GLY A 141 -3.48 15.20 -2.19
CA GLY A 141 -4.70 15.00 -1.41
C GLY A 141 -4.59 13.90 -0.38
N SER A 142 -5.71 13.55 0.23
CA SER A 142 -5.78 12.56 1.29
C SER A 142 -6.80 11.46 0.97
N ARG A 143 -6.68 10.34 1.65
CA ARG A 143 -7.57 9.19 1.51
C ARG A 143 -7.81 8.54 2.85
N GLU A 144 -9.04 8.11 3.06
CA GLU A 144 -9.42 7.22 4.15
C GLU A 144 -10.07 5.96 3.58
N GLU A 145 -9.68 4.79 4.10
CA GLU A 145 -10.35 3.53 3.79
C GLU A 145 -10.80 2.85 5.08
N ASN A 146 -12.05 2.39 5.14
CA ASN A 146 -12.60 1.61 6.25
C ASN A 146 -12.91 0.18 5.78
N TYR A 147 -12.34 -0.80 6.46
CA TYR A 147 -12.37 -2.20 6.07
C TYR A 147 -13.38 -2.97 6.92
N ILE A 148 -14.42 -3.50 6.26
CA ILE A 148 -15.58 -4.11 6.91
C ILE A 148 -15.59 -5.60 6.63
N TYR A 149 -15.58 -6.38 7.70
CA TYR A 149 -15.53 -7.84 7.65
C TYR A 149 -16.83 -8.42 8.19
N LYS A 150 -17.28 -9.51 7.56
CA LYS A 150 -18.25 -10.43 8.15
C LYS A 150 -17.46 -11.65 8.61
N GLU A 151 -17.41 -11.88 9.93
CA GLU A 151 -16.52 -12.86 10.55
C GLU A 151 -15.06 -12.63 10.11
N ASN A 152 -14.49 -13.51 9.29
CA ASN A 152 -13.12 -13.43 8.77
C ASN A 152 -13.04 -12.96 7.32
N ALA A 153 -14.15 -12.84 6.60
CA ALA A 153 -14.17 -12.43 5.20
C ALA A 153 -14.30 -10.90 5.09
N LEU A 154 -13.39 -10.26 4.37
CA LEU A 154 -13.52 -8.84 4.00
C LEU A 154 -14.68 -8.70 3.02
N THR A 155 -15.67 -7.87 3.33
CA THR A 155 -16.88 -7.71 2.51
C THR A 155 -16.92 -6.37 1.80
N HIS A 156 -16.49 -5.30 2.48
CA HIS A 156 -16.50 -3.95 1.94
C HIS A 156 -15.23 -3.21 2.32
N ILE A 157 -14.78 -2.34 1.42
CA ILE A 157 -13.90 -1.23 1.77
C ILE A 157 -14.62 0.04 1.36
N GLU A 158 -14.95 0.87 2.35
CA GLU A 158 -15.46 2.22 2.10
C GLU A 158 -14.27 3.16 1.90
N ILE A 159 -14.25 3.89 0.79
CA ILE A 159 -13.12 4.71 0.39
C ILE A 159 -13.60 6.15 0.24
N LYS A 160 -13.00 7.04 1.04
CA LYS A 160 -13.16 8.49 0.92
C LYS A 160 -11.88 9.10 0.41
N GLN A 161 -12.01 10.05 -0.50
CA GLN A 161 -10.88 10.76 -1.09
C GLN A 161 -11.10 12.24 -0.92
N TYR A 162 -10.02 12.98 -0.72
CA TYR A 162 -10.07 14.43 -0.60
C TYR A 162 -8.97 15.02 -1.46
N ASP A 163 -9.26 16.16 -2.08
CA ASP A 163 -8.23 16.95 -2.77
C ASP A 163 -7.29 17.64 -1.76
N ILE A 164 -6.35 18.43 -2.26
CA ILE A 164 -5.37 19.14 -1.42
C ILE A 164 -6.03 20.15 -0.46
N ASP A 165 -7.18 20.70 -0.84
CA ASP A 165 -7.98 21.64 -0.05
C ASP A 165 -8.88 20.92 0.98
N GLY A 166 -8.88 19.58 1.01
CA GLY A 166 -9.74 18.79 1.89
C GLY A 166 -11.17 18.63 1.37
N LYS A 167 -11.46 19.00 0.11
CA LYS A 167 -12.78 18.82 -0.48
C LYS A 167 -12.96 17.36 -0.85
N SER A 168 -14.10 16.79 -0.44
CA SER A 168 -14.45 15.41 -0.76
C SER A 168 -14.47 15.21 -2.29
N GLY A 169 -13.69 14.24 -2.74
CA GLY A 169 -13.73 13.70 -4.07
C GLY A 169 -14.84 12.66 -4.23
N SER A 170 -14.67 11.76 -5.20
CA SER A 170 -15.61 10.67 -5.43
C SER A 170 -15.41 9.56 -4.40
N ASP A 171 -16.23 9.58 -3.35
CA ASP A 171 -16.41 8.44 -2.47
C ASP A 171 -16.79 7.20 -3.30
N LEU A 172 -16.30 6.04 -2.89
CA LEU A 172 -16.62 4.78 -3.56
C LEU A 172 -16.49 3.61 -2.59
N VAL A 173 -17.05 2.46 -2.97
CA VAL A 173 -16.97 1.23 -2.20
C VAL A 173 -16.39 0.13 -3.07
N HIS A 174 -15.47 -0.66 -2.51
CA HIS A 174 -15.11 -1.95 -3.06
C HIS A 174 -15.90 -3.04 -2.35
N ILE A 175 -16.61 -3.87 -3.10
CA ILE A 175 -17.47 -4.95 -2.61
C ILE A 175 -16.83 -6.28 -3.01
N PHE A 176 -16.65 -7.16 -2.04
CA PHE A 176 -15.94 -8.44 -2.20
C PHE A 176 -16.95 -9.59 -2.12
N GLN A 177 -16.93 -10.47 -3.12
CA GLN A 177 -17.75 -11.68 -3.14
C GLN A 177 -16.84 -12.90 -3.23
N TYR A 178 -17.26 -13.99 -2.60
CA TYR A 178 -16.51 -15.22 -2.46
C TYR A 178 -17.33 -16.39 -2.96
N GLN A 179 -16.64 -17.42 -3.44
CA GLN A 179 -17.22 -18.73 -3.73
C GLN A 179 -17.48 -19.49 -2.43
N ASP A 180 -18.21 -20.60 -2.51
CA ASP A 180 -18.55 -21.45 -1.37
C ASP A 180 -17.31 -22.02 -0.64
N ASP A 181 -16.19 -22.16 -1.35
CA ASP A 181 -14.90 -22.61 -0.80
C ASP A 181 -14.08 -21.50 -0.11
N GLY A 182 -14.60 -20.26 -0.09
CA GLY A 182 -13.94 -19.09 0.48
C GLY A 182 -12.96 -18.39 -0.47
N THR A 183 -12.79 -18.86 -1.71
CA THR A 183 -11.97 -18.19 -2.72
C THR A 183 -12.65 -16.90 -3.18
N LEU A 184 -11.89 -15.80 -3.26
CA LEU A 184 -12.39 -14.54 -3.80
C LEU A 184 -12.94 -14.76 -5.23
N GLU A 185 -14.20 -14.43 -5.48
CA GLU A 185 -14.84 -14.55 -6.79
C GLU A 185 -14.75 -13.24 -7.57
N THR A 186 -15.18 -12.13 -6.96
CA THR A 186 -15.20 -10.82 -7.59
C THR A 186 -14.83 -9.69 -6.63
N ILE A 187 -14.31 -8.61 -7.20
CA ILE A 187 -14.29 -7.29 -6.55
C ILE A 187 -15.06 -6.34 -7.46
N THR A 188 -16.11 -5.74 -6.92
CA THR A 188 -16.93 -4.73 -7.60
C THR A 188 -16.64 -3.36 -7.01
N LYS A 189 -16.30 -2.41 -7.86
CA LYS A 189 -16.16 -0.99 -7.51
C LYS A 189 -17.50 -0.30 -7.76
N SER A 190 -18.06 0.35 -6.75
CA SER A 190 -19.37 1.00 -6.81
C SER A 190 -19.28 2.45 -6.37
N PHE A 191 -20.04 3.32 -7.04
CA PHE A 191 -20.04 4.76 -6.85
C PHE A 191 -21.43 5.23 -6.34
N PRO A 192 -21.50 6.34 -5.59
CA PRO A 192 -22.76 6.89 -5.07
C PRO A 192 -23.80 7.24 -6.14
N ASN A 193 -23.36 7.49 -7.38
CA ASN A 193 -24.25 7.79 -8.51
C ASN A 193 -24.91 6.53 -9.11
N GLY A 194 -24.71 5.36 -8.51
CA GLY A 194 -25.26 4.08 -8.96
C GLY A 194 -24.43 3.35 -10.02
N TYR A 195 -23.37 3.96 -10.56
CA TYR A 195 -22.44 3.25 -11.43
C TYR A 195 -21.66 2.19 -10.65
N SER A 196 -21.44 1.03 -11.26
CA SER A 196 -20.56 0.00 -10.71
C SER A 196 -19.87 -0.78 -11.80
N GLU A 197 -18.68 -1.30 -11.50
CA GLU A 197 -17.86 -2.09 -12.41
C GLU A 197 -17.13 -3.21 -11.66
N ILE A 198 -17.01 -4.37 -12.30
CA ILE A 198 -16.21 -5.48 -11.78
C ILE A 198 -14.74 -5.19 -12.12
N ILE A 199 -13.92 -4.91 -11.11
CA ILE A 199 -12.48 -4.63 -11.27
C ILE A 199 -11.62 -5.89 -11.14
N TYR A 200 -12.18 -6.96 -10.57
CA TYR A 200 -11.54 -8.26 -10.50
C TYR A 200 -12.58 -9.37 -10.62
N LYS A 201 -12.24 -10.43 -11.36
CA LYS A 201 -13.00 -11.66 -11.43
C LYS A 201 -12.08 -12.86 -11.53
N THR A 202 -12.24 -13.82 -10.63
CA THR A 202 -11.52 -15.09 -10.68
C THR A 202 -11.94 -15.85 -11.93
N LYS A 203 -10.96 -16.27 -12.72
CA LYS A 203 -11.21 -17.18 -13.84
C LYS A 203 -11.54 -18.54 -13.26
N ARG A 204 -12.77 -19.03 -13.51
CA ARG A 204 -13.10 -20.42 -13.23
C ARG A 204 -12.21 -21.29 -14.13
N SER A 205 -11.50 -22.23 -13.54
CA SER A 205 -10.85 -23.32 -14.27
C SER A 205 -11.95 -24.07 -15.00
N CYS A 206 -11.90 -24.09 -16.34
CA CYS A 206 -12.67 -25.05 -17.12
C CYS A 206 -12.02 -26.43 -17.00
#